data_AF-B0X3S9-F1
#
_entry.id   AF-B0X3S9-F1
#
_cell.length_a   1.000
_cell.length_b   1.000
_cell.length_c   1.000
_cell.angle_alpha   90.00
_cell.angle_beta   90.00
_cell.angle_gamma   90.00
#
_symmetry.space_group_name_H-M   'P 1'
#
loop_
_entity.id
_entity.type
_entity.pdbx_description
1 polymer ?
#
loop_
_entity_poly.entity_id
_entity_poly.type
_entity_poly.pdbx_seq_one_letter_code
_entity_poly.pdbx_strand_id
1 'polypeptide(L)'
;MASLKFDENKAPYIDLGKDYCVRLESDEYTDAKSKEKAARELRETPEVRAEAFKELRRRLQEEKSLYVPIDDDAYLVKFLRPCKYYPDSTFALMQRYYRFKLKHPDLCDDLLPTTVKHVYDEGLVFFQPLRDQHGRRILVLEVGTTTVTNSDYPETPCHPA
;
A
#
# COMPACT_ATOMS: atom_id res chain seq x y z
N MET A 1 -26.12 2.89 10.81
CA MET A 1 -25.16 1.83 11.17
C MET A 1 -24.22 1.64 10.02
N ALA A 2 -22.95 1.29 10.29
CA ALA A 2 -22.01 0.98 9.22
C ALA A 2 -22.51 -0.22 8.39
N SER A 3 -22.33 -0.20 7.07
CA SER A 3 -22.78 -1.27 6.18
C SER A 3 -21.80 -1.51 5.04
N LEU A 4 -21.61 -2.77 4.64
CA LEU A 4 -20.85 -3.13 3.46
C LEU A 4 -21.68 -2.83 2.21
N LYS A 5 -21.09 -2.10 1.27
CA LYS A 5 -21.67 -1.77 -0.03
C LYS A 5 -20.65 -2.01 -1.14
N PHE A 6 -21.11 -1.95 -2.37
CA PHE A 6 -20.29 -2.13 -3.57
C PHE A 6 -20.49 -0.96 -4.50
N ASP A 7 -19.41 -0.49 -5.12
CA ASP A 7 -19.47 0.54 -6.15
C ASP A 7 -19.86 -0.04 -7.52
N GLU A 8 -19.87 0.82 -8.55
CA GLU A 8 -20.16 0.44 -9.93
C GLU A 8 -19.19 -0.60 -10.51
N ASN A 9 -17.96 -0.68 -9.98
CA ASN A 9 -16.94 -1.66 -10.37
C ASN A 9 -17.00 -2.93 -9.51
N LYS A 10 -18.03 -3.08 -8.66
CA LYS A 10 -18.16 -4.15 -7.66
C LYS A 10 -17.02 -4.18 -6.63
N ALA A 11 -16.33 -3.06 -6.43
CA ALA A 11 -15.34 -2.94 -5.37
C ALA A 11 -16.05 -2.69 -4.03
N PRO A 12 -15.65 -3.40 -2.95
CA PRO A 12 -16.28 -3.25 -1.65
C PRO A 12 -15.87 -1.95 -0.96
N TYR A 13 -16.82 -1.32 -0.27
CA TYR A 13 -16.57 -0.21 0.64
C TYR A 13 -17.49 -0.26 1.86
N ILE A 14 -17.06 0.38 2.94
CA ILE A 14 -17.83 0.50 4.17
C ILE A 14 -18.52 1.88 4.16
N ASP A 15 -19.85 1.89 4.10
CA ASP A 15 -20.67 3.08 4.26
C ASP A 15 -20.94 3.34 5.74
N LEU A 16 -20.54 4.51 6.23
CA LEU A 16 -20.74 4.96 7.61
C LEU A 16 -21.96 5.90 7.74
N GLY A 17 -22.65 6.21 6.64
CA GLY A 17 -23.74 7.17 6.56
C GLY A 17 -23.26 8.62 6.44
N LYS A 18 -24.19 9.54 6.10
CA LYS A 18 -23.91 10.98 5.93
C LYS A 18 -22.71 11.25 4.99
N ASP A 19 -22.65 10.51 3.90
CA ASP A 19 -21.61 10.59 2.86
C ASP A 19 -20.18 10.22 3.32
N TYR A 20 -20.03 9.63 4.50
CA TYR A 20 -18.76 9.08 4.96
C TYR A 20 -18.62 7.62 4.55
N CYS A 21 -17.53 7.29 3.87
CA CYS A 21 -17.19 5.91 3.54
C CYS A 21 -15.69 5.63 3.69
N VAL A 22 -15.37 4.35 3.88
CA VAL A 22 -14.01 3.83 3.83
C VAL A 22 -13.93 2.85 2.68
N ARG A 23 -13.02 3.12 1.73
CA ARG A 23 -12.78 2.28 0.55
C ARG A 23 -11.30 2.19 0.23
N LEU A 24 -10.93 1.13 -0.48
CA LEU A 24 -9.63 1.05 -1.14
C LEU A 24 -9.63 2.00 -2.33
N GLU A 25 -8.57 2.77 -2.47
CA GLU A 25 -8.46 3.79 -3.51
C GLU A 25 -7.53 3.24 -4.58
N SER A 26 -8.13 2.69 -5.63
CA SER A 26 -7.43 2.27 -6.85
C SER A 26 -7.40 3.36 -7.90
N ASP A 27 -8.20 4.43 -7.72
CA ASP A 27 -8.36 5.49 -8.69
C ASP A 27 -7.11 6.36 -8.80
N GLU A 28 -6.78 6.74 -10.02
CA GLU A 28 -5.70 7.70 -10.29
C GLU A 28 -6.17 9.13 -9.97
N TYR A 29 -5.25 9.98 -9.48
CA TYR A 29 -5.59 11.38 -9.21
C TYR A 29 -5.74 12.15 -10.52
N THR A 30 -6.96 12.64 -10.79
CA THR A 30 -7.28 13.36 -12.03
C THR A 30 -7.25 14.87 -11.86
N ASP A 31 -7.35 15.37 -10.62
CA ASP A 31 -7.45 16.79 -10.32
C ASP A 31 -6.15 17.56 -10.60
N ALA A 32 -6.30 18.82 -11.02
CA ALA A 32 -5.18 19.65 -11.45
C ALA A 32 -4.17 19.92 -10.33
N LYS A 33 -4.64 20.10 -9.09
CA LYS A 33 -3.79 20.40 -7.93
C LYS A 33 -2.85 19.23 -7.60
N SER A 34 -3.38 18.00 -7.62
CA SER A 34 -2.59 16.78 -7.41
C SER A 34 -1.57 16.57 -8.54
N LYS A 35 -1.97 16.79 -9.80
CA LYS A 35 -1.07 16.70 -10.95
C LYS A 35 0.06 17.74 -10.91
N GLU A 36 -0.25 18.98 -10.58
CA GLU A 36 0.75 20.05 -10.41
C GLU A 36 1.73 19.70 -9.29
N LYS A 37 1.21 19.23 -8.15
CA LYS A 37 2.03 18.78 -7.02
C LYS A 37 2.95 17.63 -7.43
N ALA A 38 2.45 16.64 -8.15
CA ALA A 38 3.24 15.50 -8.63
C ALA A 38 4.32 15.93 -9.64
N ALA A 39 4.00 16.81 -10.58
CA ALA A 39 4.97 17.37 -11.51
C ALA A 39 6.10 18.10 -10.76
N ARG A 40 5.76 18.92 -9.77
CA ARG A 40 6.71 19.72 -8.99
C ARG A 40 7.58 18.88 -8.04
N GLU A 41 6.96 17.98 -7.28
CA GLU A 41 7.62 17.28 -6.17
C GLU A 41 8.23 15.93 -6.59
N LEU A 42 7.62 15.27 -7.58
CA LEU A 42 7.99 13.93 -8.05
C LEU A 42 8.59 13.93 -9.45
N ARG A 43 8.66 15.08 -10.14
CA ARG A 43 9.07 15.17 -11.55
C ARG A 43 8.16 14.37 -12.48
N GLU A 44 6.90 14.20 -12.09
CA GLU A 44 5.91 13.42 -12.84
C GLU A 44 5.37 14.25 -14.02
N THR A 45 6.15 14.35 -15.10
CA THR A 45 5.70 14.88 -16.40
C THR A 45 5.48 13.73 -17.39
N PRO A 46 4.69 13.91 -18.47
CA PRO A 46 4.47 12.85 -19.46
C PRO A 46 5.77 12.26 -20.02
N GLU A 47 6.78 13.10 -20.27
CA GLU A 47 8.06 12.72 -20.86
C GLU A 47 8.92 11.93 -19.86
N VAL A 48 9.07 12.46 -18.63
CA VAL A 48 9.83 11.78 -17.56
C VAL A 48 9.19 10.45 -17.22
N ARG A 49 7.86 10.41 -17.16
CA ARG A 49 7.10 9.20 -16.88
C ARG A 49 7.36 8.16 -17.97
N ALA A 50 7.19 8.50 -19.25
CA ALA A 50 7.42 7.58 -20.36
C ALA A 50 8.84 6.99 -20.37
N GLU A 51 9.87 7.83 -20.22
CA GLU A 51 11.27 7.38 -20.17
C GLU A 51 11.56 6.52 -18.93
N ALA A 52 11.02 6.90 -17.76
CA ALA A 52 11.24 6.15 -16.54
C ALA A 52 10.60 4.74 -16.58
N PHE A 53 9.40 4.63 -17.14
CA PHE A 53 8.76 3.33 -17.38
C PHE A 53 9.57 2.45 -18.32
N LYS A 54 10.00 3.02 -19.46
CA LYS A 54 10.80 2.29 -20.45
C LYS A 54 12.09 1.75 -19.83
N GLU A 55 12.84 2.58 -19.11
CA GLU A 55 14.11 2.18 -18.50
C GLU A 55 13.93 1.21 -17.32
N LEU A 56 12.91 1.43 -16.48
CA LEU A 56 12.59 0.49 -15.39
C LEU A 56 12.22 -0.89 -15.94
N ARG A 57 11.39 -0.96 -16.99
CA ARG A 57 11.03 -2.23 -17.62
C ARG A 57 12.25 -2.92 -18.23
N ARG A 58 13.14 -2.19 -18.91
CA ARG A 58 14.39 -2.75 -19.42
C ARG A 58 15.20 -3.44 -18.31
N ARG A 59 15.35 -2.78 -17.16
CA ARG A 59 16.08 -3.33 -16.00
C ARG A 59 15.40 -4.54 -15.37
N LEU A 60 14.07 -4.49 -15.24
CA LEU A 60 13.30 -5.61 -14.72
C LEU A 60 13.34 -6.83 -15.65
N GLN A 61 13.40 -6.65 -16.97
CA GLN A 61 13.58 -7.74 -17.95
C GLN A 61 14.96 -8.40 -17.85
N GLU A 62 16.00 -7.63 -17.50
CA GLU A 62 17.35 -8.13 -17.31
C GLU A 62 17.53 -8.89 -15.98
N GLU A 63 16.70 -8.60 -14.97
CA GLU A 63 16.72 -9.22 -13.66
C GLU A 63 15.91 -10.52 -13.62
N LYS A 64 16.59 -11.64 -13.82
CA LYS A 64 15.96 -12.97 -13.87
C LYS A 64 15.47 -13.49 -12.53
N SER A 65 15.88 -12.90 -11.40
CA SER A 65 15.49 -13.36 -10.07
C SER A 65 14.23 -12.68 -9.52
N LEU A 66 13.72 -11.65 -10.19
CA LEU A 66 12.61 -10.82 -9.72
C LEU A 66 11.38 -10.94 -10.63
N TYR A 67 10.36 -11.65 -10.16
CA TYR A 67 9.10 -11.83 -10.87
C TYR A 67 8.06 -10.82 -10.39
N VAL A 68 7.75 -9.85 -11.25
CA VAL A 68 6.79 -8.77 -10.95
C VAL A 68 5.88 -8.49 -12.16
N PRO A 69 4.69 -7.91 -11.95
CA PRO A 69 3.82 -7.42 -13.03
C PRO A 69 4.44 -6.25 -13.79
N ILE A 70 5.37 -6.55 -14.71
CA ILE A 70 6.17 -5.55 -15.43
C ILE A 70 5.35 -4.70 -16.42
N ASP A 71 4.24 -5.24 -16.91
CA ASP A 71 3.34 -4.58 -17.85
C ASP A 71 2.17 -3.85 -17.15
N ASP A 72 2.08 -3.94 -15.83
CA ASP A 72 1.05 -3.25 -15.03
C ASP A 72 1.60 -1.90 -14.53
N ASP A 73 1.19 -0.82 -15.20
CA ASP A 73 1.58 0.53 -14.83
C ASP A 73 1.11 0.91 -13.43
N ALA A 74 -0.11 0.54 -13.06
CA ALA A 74 -0.65 0.86 -11.74
C ALA A 74 0.17 0.16 -10.64
N TYR A 75 0.72 -1.01 -10.91
CA TYR A 75 1.67 -1.68 -10.04
C TYR A 75 3.02 -0.95 -9.96
N LEU A 76 3.63 -0.61 -11.10
CA LEU A 76 4.97 0.02 -11.14
C LEU A 76 4.97 1.46 -10.60
N VAL A 77 3.90 2.23 -10.79
CA VAL A 77 3.75 3.61 -10.26
C VAL A 77 4.01 3.65 -8.75
N LYS A 78 3.60 2.62 -8.00
CA LYS A 78 3.77 2.52 -6.54
C LYS A 78 5.23 2.63 -6.11
N PHE A 79 6.17 2.20 -6.96
CA PHE A 79 7.60 2.29 -6.71
C PHE A 79 8.22 3.53 -7.37
N LEU A 80 7.73 3.93 -8.55
CA LEU A 80 8.23 5.10 -9.27
C LEU A 80 7.98 6.42 -8.53
N ARG A 81 6.79 6.60 -7.93
CA ARG A 81 6.42 7.85 -7.25
C ARG A 81 7.31 8.16 -6.03
N PRO A 82 7.53 7.24 -5.08
CA PRO A 82 8.47 7.47 -3.97
C PRO A 82 9.88 7.79 -4.44
N CYS A 83 10.28 7.26 -5.60
CA CYS A 83 11.59 7.47 -6.20
C CYS A 83 11.63 8.63 -7.21
N LYS A 84 10.59 9.48 -7.27
CA LYS A 84 10.54 10.67 -8.16
C LYS A 84 10.87 10.34 -9.62
N TYR A 85 10.41 9.18 -10.07
CA TYR A 85 10.64 8.64 -11.41
C TYR A 85 12.12 8.45 -11.79
N TYR A 86 13.02 8.22 -10.82
CA TYR A 86 14.39 7.75 -11.08
C TYR A 86 14.40 6.22 -11.23
N PRO A 87 14.69 5.66 -12.41
CA PRO A 87 14.58 4.21 -12.66
C PRO A 87 15.51 3.38 -11.77
N ASP A 88 16.76 3.79 -11.60
CA ASP A 88 17.77 3.07 -10.82
C ASP A 88 17.38 3.00 -9.34
N SER A 89 16.89 4.12 -8.79
CA SER A 89 16.39 4.17 -7.41
C SER A 89 15.14 3.30 -7.23
N THR A 90 14.26 3.30 -8.24
CA THR A 90 13.03 2.50 -8.26
C THR A 90 13.35 1.01 -8.29
N PHE A 91 14.26 0.59 -9.17
CA PHE A 91 14.72 -0.80 -9.28
C PHE A 91 15.36 -1.27 -7.97
N ALA A 92 16.24 -0.46 -7.38
CA ALA A 92 16.84 -0.76 -6.08
C ALA A 92 15.80 -0.85 -4.94
N LEU A 93 14.75 -0.01 -4.97
CA LEU A 93 13.64 -0.08 -4.02
C LEU A 93 12.86 -1.39 -4.17
N MET A 94 12.55 -1.80 -5.41
CA MET A 94 11.85 -3.06 -5.67
C MET A 94 12.67 -4.26 -5.17
N GLN A 95 13.98 -4.31 -5.47
CA GLN A 95 14.85 -5.38 -4.97
C GLN A 95 14.86 -5.44 -3.43
N ARG A 96 14.93 -4.29 -2.74
CA ARG A 96 14.85 -4.23 -1.27
C ARG A 96 13.50 -4.70 -0.74
N TYR A 97 12.40 -4.28 -1.38
CA TYR A 97 11.04 -4.67 -0.99
C TYR A 97 10.84 -6.19 -1.07
N TYR A 98 11.25 -6.81 -2.18
CA TYR A 98 11.11 -8.26 -2.35
C TYR A 98 12.08 -9.05 -1.47
N ARG A 99 13.30 -8.55 -1.25
CA ARG A 99 14.22 -9.14 -0.28
C ARG A 99 13.65 -9.11 1.15
N PHE A 100 12.96 -8.03 1.51
CA PHE A 100 12.30 -7.93 2.82
C PHE A 100 11.23 -9.03 2.98
N LYS A 101 10.37 -9.22 1.96
CA LYS A 101 9.37 -10.30 1.97
C LYS A 101 9.99 -11.69 2.14
N LEU A 102 11.06 -11.98 1.40
CA LEU A 102 11.76 -13.26 1.49
C LEU A 102 12.42 -13.48 2.86
N LYS A 103 12.90 -12.40 3.49
CA LYS A 103 13.57 -12.47 4.79
C LYS A 103 12.59 -12.58 5.96
N HIS A 104 11.37 -12.07 5.80
CA HIS A 104 10.36 -11.97 6.84
C HIS A 104 9.04 -12.63 6.42
N PRO A 105 9.04 -13.95 6.09
CA PRO A 105 7.82 -14.66 5.74
C PRO A 105 6.81 -14.66 6.90
N ASP A 106 7.30 -14.66 8.15
CA ASP A 106 6.49 -14.54 9.37
C ASP A 106 5.61 -13.27 9.40
N LEU A 107 6.04 -12.20 8.74
CA LEU A 107 5.30 -10.94 8.66
C LEU A 107 4.56 -10.75 7.32
N CYS A 108 5.00 -11.44 6.27
CA CYS A 108 4.59 -11.14 4.89
C CYS A 108 3.78 -12.24 4.22
N ASP A 109 3.87 -13.47 4.70
CA ASP A 109 3.08 -14.59 4.19
C ASP A 109 1.70 -14.60 4.86
N ASP A 110 0.73 -15.19 4.16
CA ASP A 110 -0.65 -15.34 4.63
C ASP A 110 -1.34 -14.05 5.09
N LEU A 111 -1.01 -12.90 4.49
CA LEU A 111 -1.70 -11.61 4.69
C LEU A 111 -3.05 -11.56 3.93
N LEU A 112 -3.94 -12.49 4.26
CA LEU A 112 -5.28 -12.58 3.69
C LEU A 112 -6.30 -11.88 4.60
N PRO A 113 -7.40 -11.31 4.06
CA PRO A 113 -8.45 -10.71 4.89
C PRO A 113 -9.00 -11.62 5.98
N THR A 114 -8.98 -12.94 5.75
CA THR A 114 -9.43 -13.96 6.70
C THR A 114 -8.49 -14.14 7.89
N THR A 115 -7.17 -14.00 7.70
CA THR A 115 -6.16 -14.26 8.72
C THR A 115 -5.91 -13.03 9.57
N VAL A 116 -6.00 -11.84 8.97
CA VAL A 116 -5.84 -10.56 9.67
C VAL A 116 -7.14 -9.96 10.19
N LYS A 117 -8.28 -10.66 10.10
CA LYS A 117 -9.60 -10.14 10.51
C LYS A 117 -9.63 -9.69 11.97
N HIS A 118 -9.03 -10.49 12.86
CA HIS A 118 -8.99 -10.25 14.30
C HIS A 118 -8.42 -8.86 14.65
N VAL A 119 -7.39 -8.41 13.92
CA VAL A 119 -6.77 -7.09 14.06
C VAL A 119 -7.79 -5.95 13.89
N TYR A 120 -8.77 -6.12 13.00
CA TYR A 120 -9.82 -5.12 12.77
C TYR A 120 -10.98 -5.29 13.75
N ASP A 121 -11.36 -6.52 14.11
CA ASP A 121 -12.45 -6.81 15.05
C ASP A 121 -12.13 -6.32 16.46
N GLU A 122 -10.87 -6.41 16.87
CA GLU A 122 -10.36 -5.94 18.16
C GLU A 122 -10.17 -4.41 18.21
N GLY A 123 -10.40 -3.72 17.08
CA GLY A 123 -10.25 -2.27 16.99
C GLY A 123 -8.79 -1.79 17.00
N LEU A 124 -7.82 -2.70 16.84
CA LEU A 124 -6.39 -2.36 16.84
C LEU A 124 -6.04 -1.44 15.66
N VAL A 125 -6.65 -1.67 14.50
CA VAL A 125 -6.37 -0.91 13.27
C VAL A 125 -7.67 -0.43 12.64
N PHE A 126 -7.80 0.87 12.38
CA PHE A 126 -8.89 1.38 11.55
C PHE A 126 -8.49 2.61 10.74
N PHE A 127 -9.17 2.77 9.60
CA PHE A 127 -8.99 3.90 8.70
C PHE A 127 -10.07 4.94 8.95
N GLN A 128 -9.67 6.21 9.03
CA GLN A 128 -10.64 7.30 9.06
C GLN A 128 -11.32 7.46 7.69
N PRO A 129 -12.63 7.75 7.65
CA PRO A 129 -13.32 8.09 6.40
C PRO A 129 -12.81 9.41 5.82
N LEU A 130 -12.33 10.30 6.69
CA LEU A 130 -11.76 11.58 6.34
C LEU A 130 -10.27 11.48 6.02
N ARG A 131 -9.83 12.40 5.15
CA ARG A 131 -8.41 12.65 4.85
C ARG A 131 -7.94 13.87 5.60
N ASP A 132 -6.64 13.99 5.77
CA ASP A 132 -6.07 15.23 6.31
C ASP A 132 -6.10 16.38 5.30
N GLN A 133 -5.64 17.57 5.70
CA GLN A 133 -5.60 18.77 4.86
C GLN A 133 -4.71 18.64 3.61
N HIS A 134 -3.92 17.58 3.51
CA HIS A 134 -3.05 17.28 2.37
C HIS A 134 -3.56 16.09 1.52
N GLY A 135 -4.75 15.55 1.83
CA GLY A 135 -5.34 14.42 1.11
C GLY A 135 -4.75 13.05 1.49
N ARG A 136 -3.97 12.96 2.56
CA ARG A 136 -3.37 11.70 3.03
C ARG A 136 -4.40 10.86 3.77
N ARG A 137 -4.32 9.53 3.62
CA ARG A 137 -5.13 8.60 4.41
C ARG A 137 -4.65 8.62 5.86
N ILE A 138 -5.59 8.61 6.79
CA ILE A 138 -5.29 8.54 8.23
C ILE A 138 -5.59 7.11 8.70
N LEU A 139 -4.53 6.43 9.15
CA LEU A 139 -4.58 5.14 9.84
C LEU A 139 -4.45 5.41 11.33
N VAL A 140 -5.34 4.83 12.14
CA VAL A 140 -5.26 4.89 13.60
C VAL A 140 -4.87 3.49 14.10
N LEU A 141 -3.90 3.46 15.00
CA LEU A 141 -3.44 2.26 15.70
C LEU A 141 -3.72 2.42 17.20
N GLU A 142 -4.58 1.58 17.76
CA GLU A 142 -4.90 1.58 19.19
C GLU A 142 -4.11 0.50 19.92
N VAL A 143 -2.85 0.82 20.27
CA VAL A 143 -1.91 -0.12 20.90
C VAL A 143 -2.03 -0.21 22.43
N GLY A 144 -3.08 0.38 23.01
CA GLY A 144 -3.22 0.57 24.47
C GLY A 144 -4.41 -0.16 25.12
N THR A 145 -5.19 -0.93 24.37
CA THR A 145 -6.31 -1.70 24.93
C THR A 145 -5.78 -2.89 25.72
N THR A 146 -6.16 -2.95 27.00
CA THR A 146 -5.70 -3.97 27.99
C THR A 146 -6.38 -5.33 27.84
N THR A 147 -7.02 -5.60 26.69
CA THR A 147 -7.81 -6.82 26.46
C THR A 147 -7.06 -7.95 25.78
N VAL A 148 -5.73 -7.87 25.66
CA VAL A 148 -4.92 -9.04 25.35
C VAL A 148 -4.78 -9.86 26.64
N THR A 149 -5.66 -10.83 26.85
CA THR A 149 -5.36 -11.89 27.82
C THR A 149 -4.14 -12.64 27.33
N ASN A 150 -3.16 -12.87 28.22
CA ASN A 150 -1.92 -13.63 27.96
C ASN A 150 -2.12 -15.05 27.37
N SER A 151 -3.35 -15.46 27.04
CA SER A 151 -3.66 -16.74 26.39
C SER A 151 -3.46 -16.75 24.88
N ASP A 152 -3.43 -15.59 24.22
CA ASP A 152 -3.63 -15.54 22.76
C ASP A 152 -2.31 -15.55 21.96
N TYR A 153 -1.19 -15.34 22.64
CA TYR A 153 0.16 -15.48 22.08
C TYR A 153 1.02 -16.30 23.07
N PRO A 154 1.14 -17.62 22.93
CA PRO A 154 2.15 -18.36 23.67
C PRO A 154 3.52 -17.80 23.28
N GLU A 155 4.31 -17.40 24.28
CA GLU A 155 5.66 -16.86 24.08
C GLU A 155 6.42 -17.73 23.07
N THR A 156 6.69 -17.19 21.88
CA THR A 156 7.60 -17.82 20.93
C THR A 156 8.98 -17.78 21.56
N PRO A 157 9.65 -18.93 21.81
CA PRO A 157 10.96 -18.93 22.44
C PRO A 157 11.90 -18.08 21.61
N CYS A 158 12.47 -17.05 22.22
CA CYS A 158 13.50 -16.25 21.60
C CYS A 158 14.67 -17.19 21.25
N HIS A 159 14.93 -17.41 19.96
CA HIS A 159 16.06 -18.20 19.54
C HIS A 159 17.35 -17.50 19.99
N PRO A 160 18.27 -18.20 20.68
CA PRO A 160 19.52 -17.61 21.12
C PRO A 160 20.36 -17.18 19.91
N ALA A 161 21.02 -16.03 20.08
CA ALA A 161 21.90 -15.39 19.10
C ALA A 161 23.15 -16.22 18.77
#